data_AF-A0A8S3Y3G1-F1
#
_entry.id   AF-A0A8S3Y3G1-F1
#
_cell.length_a   1.000
_cell.length_b   1.000
_cell.length_c   1.000
_cell.angle_alpha   90.00
_cell.angle_beta   90.00
_cell.angle_gamma   90.00
#
_symmetry.space_group_name_H-M   'P 1'
#
loop_
_entity.id
_entity.type
_entity.pdbx_description
1 polymer ?
#
loop_
_entity_poly.entity_id
_entity_poly.type
_entity_poly.pdbx_seq_one_letter_code
_entity_poly.pdbx_strand_id
1 'polypeptide(L)'
;MAFSGTNISLPQPDITQKLKEHINDLKQSIAAWEKWIRQYTERLRRFNQNRLFQSGQKRLYKSMERPKLCGARPGPDHADTVAFWRGLWSEPVNHSERPWMEVWRARVRVL
;
A
#
# COMPACT_ATOMS: atom_id res chain seq x y z
N MET A 1 26.88 53.86 -31.58
CA MET A 1 26.76 52.58 -32.30
C MET A 1 25.95 51.63 -31.41
N ALA A 2 24.74 51.29 -31.82
CA ALA A 2 23.83 50.43 -31.04
C ALA A 2 24.19 48.96 -31.29
N PHE A 3 24.32 48.18 -30.22
CA PHE A 3 24.42 46.72 -30.33
C PHE A 3 23.09 46.19 -30.84
N SER A 4 23.07 45.78 -32.12
CA SER A 4 21.95 45.09 -32.72
C SER A 4 21.63 43.84 -31.90
N GLY A 5 20.46 43.86 -31.26
CA GLY A 5 19.92 42.73 -30.54
C GLY A 5 20.02 41.48 -31.40
N THR A 6 20.59 40.44 -30.80
CA THR A 6 20.66 39.09 -31.34
C THR A 6 19.24 38.59 -31.63
N ASN A 7 18.77 38.86 -32.84
CA ASN A 7 17.69 38.11 -33.47
C ASN A 7 18.23 36.69 -33.73
N ILE A 8 18.23 35.85 -32.70
CA ILE A 8 18.43 34.42 -32.87
C ILE A 8 17.12 33.87 -33.43
N SER A 9 16.91 34.08 -34.72
CA SER A 9 15.96 33.29 -35.49
C SER A 9 16.62 31.92 -35.67
N LEU A 10 16.13 30.91 -34.94
CA LEU A 10 16.43 29.50 -35.18
C LEU A 10 15.18 28.82 -35.74
N PRO A 11 14.90 28.91 -37.06
CA PRO A 11 13.98 28.02 -37.73
C PRO A 11 14.80 26.87 -38.35
N GLN A 12 15.52 26.13 -37.51
CA GLN A 12 16.15 24.88 -37.90
C GLN A 12 15.28 23.78 -37.29
N PRO A 13 14.32 23.21 -38.04
CA PRO A 13 13.40 22.20 -37.51
C PRO A 13 14.17 21.03 -36.88
N ASP A 14 15.33 20.68 -37.44
CA ASP A 14 16.24 19.65 -36.92
C ASP A 14 16.77 19.96 -35.50
N ILE A 15 17.18 21.21 -35.22
CA ILE A 15 17.68 21.60 -33.89
C ILE A 15 16.53 21.57 -32.87
N THR A 16 15.36 22.08 -33.24
CA THR A 16 14.19 22.06 -32.35
C THR A 16 13.69 20.65 -32.07
N GLN A 17 13.81 19.74 -33.04
CA GLN A 17 13.47 18.33 -32.89
C GLN A 17 14.46 17.61 -31.97
N LYS A 18 15.77 17.78 -32.19
CA LYS A 18 16.81 17.22 -31.31
C LYS A 18 16.67 17.70 -29.86
N LEU A 19 16.31 18.97 -29.65
CA LEU A 19 16.01 19.49 -28.32
C LEU A 19 14.80 18.79 -27.68
N LYS A 20 13.73 18.55 -28.44
CA LYS A 20 12.53 17.83 -27.94
C LYS A 20 12.86 16.39 -27.59
N GLU A 21 13.63 15.70 -28.43
CA GLU A 21 14.10 14.34 -28.18
C GLU A 21 14.92 14.29 -26.89
N HIS A 22 15.89 15.18 -26.74
CA HIS A 22 16.73 15.23 -25.55
C HIS A 22 15.94 15.54 -24.27
N ILE A 23 14.94 16.45 -24.35
CA ILE A 23 14.02 16.72 -23.24
C ILE A 23 13.22 15.46 -22.89
N ASN A 24 12.79 14.68 -23.89
CA ASN A 24 12.04 13.45 -23.67
C ASN A 24 12.92 12.38 -23.00
N ASP A 25 14.16 12.22 -23.43
CA ASP A 25 15.12 11.28 -22.82
C ASP A 25 15.39 11.63 -21.35
N LEU A 26 15.53 12.92 -21.04
CA LEU A 26 15.68 13.38 -19.67
C LEU A 26 14.44 13.09 -18.83
N LYS A 27 13.23 13.32 -19.36
CA LYS A 27 11.98 12.97 -18.68
C LYS A 27 11.86 11.47 -18.41
N GLN A 28 12.21 10.64 -19.39
CA GLN A 28 12.20 9.19 -19.24
C GLN A 28 13.21 8.73 -18.19
N SER A 29 14.41 9.32 -18.21
CA SER A 29 15.44 9.05 -17.21
C SER A 29 14.94 9.39 -15.81
N ILE A 30 14.40 10.60 -15.60
CA ILE A 30 13.84 11.03 -14.30
C ILE A 30 12.77 10.05 -13.82
N ALA A 31 11.83 9.67 -14.70
CA ALA A 31 10.79 8.71 -14.35
C ALA A 31 11.35 7.32 -13.94
N ALA A 32 12.41 6.87 -14.61
CA ALA A 32 13.10 5.63 -14.25
C ALA A 32 13.78 5.74 -12.87
N TRP A 33 14.49 6.85 -12.61
CA TRP A 33 15.12 7.11 -11.31
C TRP A 33 14.09 7.18 -10.17
N GLU A 34 12.95 7.85 -10.38
CA GLU A 34 11.87 7.86 -9.40
C GLU A 34 11.36 6.46 -9.08
N LYS A 35 11.15 5.64 -10.10
CA LYS A 35 10.73 4.24 -9.92
C LYS A 35 11.77 3.44 -9.13
N TRP A 36 13.06 3.62 -9.45
CA TRP A 36 14.15 2.98 -8.73
C TRP A 36 14.19 3.38 -7.25
N ILE A 37 14.06 4.67 -6.95
CA ILE A 37 14.00 5.18 -5.57
C ILE A 37 12.82 4.55 -4.81
N ARG A 38 11.62 4.51 -5.42
CA ARG A 38 10.44 3.89 -4.80
C ARG A 38 10.65 2.40 -4.53
N GLN A 39 11.24 1.67 -5.47
CA GLN A 39 11.53 0.25 -5.28
C GLN A 39 12.57 0.02 -4.19
N TYR A 40 13.63 0.83 -4.16
CA TYR A 40 14.70 0.71 -3.19
C TYR A 40 14.24 1.04 -1.76
N THR A 41 13.45 2.10 -1.61
CA THR A 41 12.84 2.48 -0.33
C THR A 41 11.89 1.40 0.19
N GLU A 42 11.05 0.83 -0.68
CA GLU A 42 10.16 -0.27 -0.32
C GLU A 42 10.93 -1.54 0.07
N ARG A 43 12.00 -1.87 -0.66
CA ARG A 43 12.90 -2.99 -0.32
C ARG A 43 13.52 -2.80 1.06
N LEU A 44 14.06 -1.63 1.35
CA LEU A 44 14.63 -1.30 2.66
C LEU A 44 13.58 -1.37 3.76
N ARG A 45 12.37 -0.85 3.52
CA ARG A 45 11.25 -0.93 4.45
C ARG A 45 10.94 -2.38 4.82
N ARG A 46 10.77 -3.26 3.83
CA ARG A 46 10.48 -4.69 4.06
C ARG A 46 11.62 -5.38 4.79
N PHE A 47 12.86 -5.11 4.42
CA PHE A 47 14.04 -5.65 5.11
C PHE A 47 14.02 -5.29 6.60
N ASN A 48 13.79 -4.01 6.92
CA ASN A 48 13.72 -3.53 8.29
C ASN A 48 12.54 -4.14 9.06
N GLN A 49 11.36 -4.20 8.44
CA GLN A 49 10.17 -4.82 9.05
C GLN A 49 10.39 -6.31 9.33
N ASN A 50 10.99 -7.07 8.41
CA ASN A 50 11.28 -8.48 8.58
C ASN A 50 12.32 -8.71 9.69
N ARG A 51 13.36 -7.86 9.76
CA ARG A 51 14.37 -7.93 10.83
C ARG A 51 13.76 -7.61 12.20
N LEU A 52 12.86 -6.63 12.27
CA LEU A 52 12.09 -6.31 13.47
C LEU A 52 11.11 -7.43 13.86
N PHE A 53 10.50 -8.09 12.88
CA PHE A 53 9.63 -9.24 13.12
C PHE A 53 10.39 -10.38 13.80
N GLN A 54 11.57 -10.74 13.25
CA GLN A 54 12.41 -11.82 13.77
C GLN A 54 12.97 -11.52 15.16
N SER A 55 13.43 -10.28 15.41
CA SER A 55 14.07 -9.92 16.69
C SER A 55 13.10 -9.45 17.76
N GLY A 56 11.90 -8.98 17.40
CA GLY A 56 10.98 -8.36 18.34
C GLY A 56 9.62 -8.01 17.72
N GLN A 57 8.79 -9.03 17.50
CA GLN A 57 7.45 -8.91 16.91
C GLN A 57 6.57 -7.85 17.60
N LYS A 58 6.61 -7.71 18.93
CA LYS A 58 5.88 -6.67 19.67
C LYS A 58 6.27 -5.25 19.25
N ARG A 59 7.55 -5.00 18.93
CA ARG A 59 8.04 -3.69 18.50
C ARG A 59 7.59 -3.34 17.09
N LEU A 60 7.49 -4.35 16.22
CA LEU A 60 6.92 -4.17 14.88
C LEU A 60 5.46 -3.74 14.95
N TYR A 61 4.63 -4.44 15.74
CA TYR A 61 3.22 -4.07 15.84
C TYR A 61 3.03 -2.70 16.48
N LYS A 62 3.80 -2.36 17.51
CA LYS A 62 3.81 -1.01 18.10
C LYS A 62 4.19 0.09 17.10
N SER A 63 5.05 -0.18 16.11
CA SER A 63 5.38 0.82 15.09
C SER A 63 4.37 0.88 13.95
N MET A 64 3.54 -0.16 13.78
CA MET A 64 2.41 -0.19 12.86
C MET A 64 1.14 0.41 13.46
N GLU A 65 1.03 0.45 14.80
CA GLU A 65 0.00 1.20 15.50
C GLU A 65 0.12 2.67 15.05
N ARG A 66 -0.92 3.16 14.35
CA ARG A 66 -1.05 4.60 14.09
C ARG A 66 -1.06 5.29 15.46
N PRO A 67 -0.49 6.51 15.60
CA PRO A 67 -0.70 7.30 16.80
C PRO A 67 -2.19 7.29 17.04
N LYS A 68 -2.59 6.83 18.23
CA LYS A 68 -4.00 6.74 18.59
C LYS A 68 -4.62 8.09 18.22
N LEU A 69 -5.44 8.12 17.17
CA LEU A 69 -6.47 9.13 17.02
C LEU A 69 -7.52 8.84 18.11
N CYS A 70 -7.06 8.79 19.37
CA CYS A 70 -7.92 8.86 20.54
C CYS A 70 -8.29 10.33 20.68
N GLY A 71 -9.06 10.84 19.70
CA GLY A 71 -10.20 11.63 20.12
C GLY A 71 -11.00 10.71 21.03
N ALA A 72 -11.21 11.14 22.27
CA ALA A 72 -11.89 10.40 23.32
C ALA A 72 -13.34 10.10 22.90
N ARG A 73 -13.52 9.17 21.96
CA ARG A 73 -14.83 8.59 21.72
C ARG A 73 -15.04 7.64 22.90
N PRO A 74 -16.05 7.88 23.75
CA PRO A 74 -16.40 6.90 24.76
C PRO A 74 -16.58 5.56 24.05
N GLY A 75 -16.02 4.49 24.62
CA GLY A 75 -16.24 3.14 24.11
C GLY A 75 -17.74 2.86 24.00
N PRO A 76 -18.18 1.98 23.09
CA PRO A 76 -19.57 1.58 23.02
C PRO A 76 -20.03 1.08 24.39
N ASP A 77 -21.28 1.37 24.75
CA ASP A 77 -21.83 0.93 26.02
C ASP A 77 -21.79 -0.60 26.13
N HIS A 78 -21.62 -1.09 27.35
CA HIS A 78 -21.55 -2.52 27.62
C HIS A 78 -22.86 -3.21 27.22
N ALA A 79 -24.02 -2.59 27.49
CA ALA A 79 -25.31 -3.15 27.13
C ALA A 79 -25.46 -3.26 25.61
N ASP A 80 -25.08 -2.22 24.87
CA ASP A 80 -25.11 -2.21 23.39
C ASP A 80 -24.20 -3.29 22.80
N THR A 81 -23.02 -3.47 23.38
CA THR A 81 -22.05 -4.48 22.94
C THR A 81 -22.61 -5.89 23.16
N VAL A 82 -23.18 -6.15 24.34
CA VAL A 82 -23.80 -7.44 24.66
C VAL A 82 -25.02 -7.71 23.80
N ALA A 83 -25.86 -6.70 23.55
CA ALA A 83 -27.03 -6.82 22.69
C ALA A 83 -26.63 -7.14 21.24
N PHE A 84 -25.60 -6.47 20.72
CA PHE A 84 -25.06 -6.74 19.38
C PHE A 84 -24.59 -8.19 19.23
N TRP A 85 -23.72 -8.65 20.14
CA TRP A 85 -23.20 -10.01 20.07
C TRP A 85 -24.28 -11.05 20.33
N ARG A 86 -25.20 -10.78 21.25
CA ARG A 86 -26.35 -11.63 21.48
C ARG A 86 -27.19 -11.76 20.21
N GLY A 87 -27.49 -10.65 19.53
CA GLY A 87 -28.22 -10.67 18.26
C GLY A 87 -27.55 -11.56 17.22
N LEU A 88 -26.25 -11.40 17.01
CA LEU A 88 -25.48 -12.17 16.03
C LEU A 88 -25.49 -13.68 16.29
N TRP A 89 -25.45 -14.09 17.56
CA TRP A 89 -25.39 -15.50 17.96
C TRP A 89 -26.74 -16.08 18.39
N SER A 90 -27.78 -15.27 18.51
CA SER A 90 -29.10 -15.71 18.96
C SER A 90 -29.92 -16.40 17.87
N GLU A 91 -29.66 -16.09 16.61
CA GLU A 91 -30.30 -16.76 15.50
C GLU A 91 -29.45 -17.96 15.06
N PRO A 92 -29.91 -19.21 15.26
CA PRO A 92 -29.24 -20.36 14.69
C PRO A 92 -29.38 -20.31 13.18
N VAL A 93 -28.30 -19.89 12.49
CA VAL A 93 -28.22 -19.94 11.04
C VAL A 93 -27.97 -21.40 10.64
N ASN A 94 -28.98 -22.04 10.06
CA ASN A 94 -28.82 -23.34 9.42
C ASN A 94 -28.02 -23.16 8.13
N HIS A 95 -26.71 -23.36 8.21
CA HIS A 95 -25.86 -23.41 7.03
C HIS A 95 -26.16 -24.69 6.26
N SER A 96 -26.54 -24.57 4.98
CA SER A 96 -26.69 -25.73 4.10
C SER A 96 -25.36 -26.47 4.01
N GLU A 97 -25.33 -27.74 4.42
CA GLU A 97 -24.14 -28.57 4.31
C GLU A 97 -23.74 -28.68 2.83
N ARG A 98 -22.47 -28.39 2.54
CA ARG A 98 -21.92 -28.48 1.18
C ARG A 98 -21.21 -29.82 1.03
N PRO A 99 -21.20 -30.43 -0.17
CA PRO A 99 -20.65 -31.78 -0.39
C PRO A 99 -19.20 -31.97 0.10
N TRP A 100 -18.38 -30.91 0.11
CA TRP A 100 -17.00 -30.98 0.56
C TRP A 100 -16.84 -31.14 2.09
N MET A 101 -17.87 -30.82 2.89
CA MET A 101 -17.81 -30.97 4.35
C MET A 101 -17.87 -32.45 4.79
N GLU A 102 -18.50 -33.32 4.01
CA GLU A 102 -18.57 -34.77 4.26
C GLU A 102 -17.19 -35.42 4.15
N VAL A 103 -16.40 -34.98 3.16
CA VAL A 103 -15.02 -35.44 2.93
C VAL A 103 -14.14 -35.14 4.15
N TRP A 104 -14.33 -33.98 4.79
CA TRP A 104 -13.59 -33.62 5.99
C TRP A 104 -14.01 -34.42 7.23
N ARG A 105 -15.32 -34.68 7.42
CA ARG A 105 -15.78 -35.52 8.54
C ARG A 105 -15.31 -36.96 8.42
N ALA A 106 -15.31 -37.52 7.21
CA ALA A 106 -14.81 -38.86 6.95
C ALA A 106 -13.33 -39.01 7.31
N ARG A 107 -12.52 -37.96 7.12
CA ARG A 107 -11.11 -37.92 7.55
C ARG A 107 -10.92 -37.85 9.06
N VAL A 108 -11.76 -37.11 9.77
CA VAL A 108 -11.65 -36.93 11.22
C VAL A 108 -12.13 -38.16 12.00
N ARG A 109 -13.07 -38.94 11.47
CA ARG A 109 -13.55 -40.20 12.10
C ARG A 109 -12.57 -41.39 12.00
N VAL A 110 -11.53 -41.27 11.17
CA VAL A 110 -10.54 -42.34 10.93
C VAL A 110 -9.26 -42.13 11.77
N LEU A 111 -9.21 -41.06 12.57
CA LEU A 111 -8.22 -40.82 13.63
C LEU A 111 -8.84 -41.10 14.99
#